data_AF-A0A7T8KGL6-F1
#
_entry.id   AF-A0A7T8KGL6-F1
#
_cell.length_a   1.000
_cell.length_b   1.000
_cell.length_c   1.000
_cell.angle_alpha   90.00
_cell.angle_beta   90.00
_cell.angle_gamma   90.00
#
_symmetry.space_group_name_H-M   'P 1'
#
loop_
_entity.id
_entity.type
_entity.pdbx_description
1 polymer ?
#
loop_
_entity_poly.entity_id
_entity_poly.type
_entity_poly.pdbx_seq_one_letter_code
_entity_poly.pdbx_strand_id
1 'polypeptide(L)'
;PESTDSNPSRSDRSGKTLCLKILKKDAVPSNFPNLPHYYSKKPPPKRSSTSTSSSRLLNENERILKKIKAFEEANSFLTLEELQIKMDRTCLPSG
;
A
#
# COMPACT_ATOMS: atom_id res chain seq x y z
N PRO A 1 -13.05 12.75 -38.11
CA PRO A 1 -13.19 11.68 -39.13
C PRO A 1 -12.73 10.34 -38.55
N GLU A 2 -13.68 9.48 -38.18
CA GLU A 2 -13.40 8.11 -37.73
C GLU A 2 -12.83 7.26 -38.88
N SER A 3 -11.80 6.47 -38.60
CA SER A 3 -11.17 5.58 -39.57
C SER A 3 -12.14 4.44 -39.94
N THR A 4 -12.59 4.40 -41.19
CA THR A 4 -13.35 3.27 -41.73
C THR A 4 -12.40 2.13 -42.11
N ASP A 5 -12.63 0.96 -41.50
CA ASP A 5 -11.93 -0.28 -41.81
C ASP A 5 -12.12 -0.63 -43.30
N SER A 6 -11.01 -0.71 -44.03
CA SER A 6 -10.99 -0.85 -45.49
C SER A 6 -11.01 -2.31 -45.96
N ASN A 7 -11.17 -3.28 -45.05
CA ASN A 7 -11.05 -4.69 -45.38
C ASN A 7 -12.40 -5.31 -45.80
N PRO A 8 -12.66 -5.54 -47.10
CA PRO A 8 -13.94 -6.02 -47.61
C PRO A 8 -14.23 -7.49 -47.22
N SER A 9 -13.23 -8.24 -46.75
CA SER A 9 -13.39 -9.63 -46.34
C SER A 9 -14.17 -9.82 -45.02
N ARG A 10 -14.37 -8.76 -44.24
CA ARG A 10 -15.11 -8.83 -42.96
C ARG A 10 -16.64 -8.78 -43.11
N SER A 11 -17.16 -8.22 -44.20
CA SER A 11 -18.61 -8.07 -44.40
C SER A 11 -19.30 -9.39 -44.78
N ASP A 12 -18.55 -10.42 -45.17
CA ASP A 12 -19.09 -11.68 -45.71
C ASP A 12 -19.43 -12.73 -44.62
N ARG A 13 -19.88 -12.28 -43.44
CA ARG A 13 -20.33 -13.16 -42.33
C ARG A 13 -21.86 -13.26 -42.24
N SER A 14 -22.57 -13.09 -43.35
CA SER A 14 -24.04 -13.05 -43.46
C SER A 14 -24.72 -14.43 -43.36
N GLY A 15 -24.39 -15.25 -42.35
CA GLY A 15 -25.13 -16.49 -42.14
C GLY A 15 -24.63 -17.44 -41.06
N LYS A 16 -23.52 -17.14 -40.39
CA LYS A 16 -23.04 -17.93 -39.25
C LYS A 16 -22.99 -17.01 -38.04
N THR A 17 -24.04 -17.08 -37.21
CA THR A 17 -24.01 -16.52 -35.85
C THR A 17 -22.74 -17.05 -35.19
N LEU A 18 -21.81 -16.16 -34.87
CA LEU A 18 -20.56 -16.55 -34.22
C LEU A 18 -20.93 -17.10 -32.85
N CYS A 19 -20.96 -18.43 -32.71
CA CYS A 19 -21.20 -19.06 -31.43
C CYS A 19 -20.03 -18.72 -30.51
N LEU A 20 -20.32 -18.03 -29.41
CA LEU A 20 -19.36 -17.76 -28.37
C LEU A 20 -18.96 -19.11 -27.76
N LYS A 21 -17.76 -19.61 -28.09
CA LYS A 21 -17.22 -20.84 -27.53
C LYS A 21 -16.78 -20.56 -26.09
N ILE A 22 -17.75 -20.56 -25.17
CA ILE A 22 -17.48 -20.43 -23.75
C ILE A 22 -16.97 -21.79 -23.26
N LEU A 23 -15.72 -21.80 -22.81
CA LEU A 23 -15.15 -22.95 -22.14
C LEU A 23 -15.93 -23.21 -20.84
N LYS A 24 -16.24 -24.48 -20.56
CA LYS A 24 -16.80 -24.87 -19.25
C LYS A 24 -15.81 -24.45 -18.15
N LYS A 25 -16.33 -24.18 -16.95
CA LYS A 25 -15.53 -23.74 -15.79
C LYS A 25 -14.30 -24.64 -15.52
N ASP A 26 -14.42 -25.93 -15.85
CA ASP A 26 -13.39 -26.93 -15.61
C ASP A 26 -12.69 -27.41 -16.91
N ALA A 27 -12.90 -26.71 -18.03
CA ALA A 27 -12.29 -27.07 -19.31
C ALA A 27 -10.78 -26.79 -19.34
N VAL A 28 -10.28 -25.91 -18.47
CA VAL A 28 -8.85 -25.67 -18.30
C VAL A 28 -8.41 -26.34 -17.00
N PRO A 29 -7.56 -27.39 -17.04
CA PRO A 29 -7.07 -28.02 -15.84
C PRO A 29 -6.19 -27.05 -15.06
N SER A 30 -6.42 -26.95 -13.75
CA SER A 30 -5.58 -26.16 -12.84
C SER A 30 -4.21 -26.77 -12.62
N ASN A 31 -4.10 -28.10 -12.78
CA ASN A 31 -2.87 -28.87 -12.64
C ASN A 31 -2.59 -29.62 -13.94
N PHE A 32 -1.44 -29.35 -14.55
CA PHE A 32 -1.01 -30.04 -15.76
C PHE A 32 -0.13 -31.25 -15.37
N PRO A 33 -0.47 -32.47 -15.78
CA PRO A 33 0.15 -33.70 -15.26
C PRO A 33 1.65 -33.88 -15.60
N ASN A 34 2.22 -33.04 -16.47
CA ASN A 34 3.62 -33.12 -16.92
C ASN A 34 4.41 -31.82 -16.74
N LEU A 35 3.88 -30.84 -16.00
CA LEU A 35 4.63 -29.62 -15.71
C LEU A 35 5.47 -29.80 -14.45
N PRO A 36 6.67 -29.19 -14.41
CA PRO A 36 7.44 -29.12 -13.18
C PRO A 36 6.62 -28.55 -12.02
N HIS A 37 6.74 -29.19 -10.86
CA HIS A 37 5.89 -28.91 -9.70
C HIS A 37 5.94 -27.45 -9.22
N TYR A 38 7.00 -26.70 -9.56
CA TYR A 38 7.12 -25.28 -9.23
C TYR A 38 6.12 -24.37 -9.97
N TYR A 39 5.54 -24.81 -11.09
CA TYR A 39 4.49 -24.05 -11.80
C TYR A 39 3.11 -24.15 -11.14
N SER A 40 2.85 -25.22 -10.39
CA SER A 40 1.57 -25.46 -9.71
C SER A 40 1.59 -25.09 -8.23
N LYS A 41 2.76 -24.71 -7.69
CA LYS A 41 2.87 -24.26 -6.30
C LYS A 41 2.31 -22.85 -6.16
N LYS A 42 1.54 -22.63 -5.07
CA LYS A 42 1.14 -21.28 -4.67
C LYS A 42 2.39 -20.45 -4.38
N PRO A 43 2.41 -19.17 -4.76
CA PRO A 43 3.52 -18.30 -4.41
C PRO A 43 3.67 -18.25 -2.88
N PRO A 44 4.91 -18.21 -2.36
CA PRO A 44 5.14 -18.07 -0.93
C PRO A 44 4.51 -16.76 -0.43
N PRO A 45 4.14 -16.67 0.86
CA PRO A 45 3.67 -15.42 1.43
C PRO A 45 4.72 -14.33 1.23
N LYS A 46 4.26 -13.12 0.87
CA LYS A 46 5.14 -11.96 0.73
C LYS A 46 5.86 -11.72 2.06
N ARG A 47 7.18 -11.47 2.01
CA ARG A 47 7.94 -11.04 3.19
C ARG A 47 7.40 -9.70 3.69
N SER A 48 7.52 -9.44 4.99
CA SER A 48 7.01 -8.21 5.62
C SER A 48 7.56 -6.96 4.93
N SER A 49 6.68 -6.01 4.63
CA SER A 49 6.97 -4.74 3.94
C SER A 49 7.81 -3.75 4.76
N THR A 50 8.26 -4.15 5.95
CA THR A 50 9.01 -3.32 6.92
C THR A 50 10.35 -2.78 6.38
N SER A 51 10.77 -3.18 5.18
CA SER A 51 12.03 -2.77 4.54
C SER A 51 11.84 -1.94 3.26
N THR A 52 10.80 -1.12 3.16
CA THR A 52 10.78 -0.01 2.20
C THR A 52 11.22 1.29 2.87
N SER A 53 11.95 2.14 2.15
CA SER A 53 12.37 3.48 2.62
C SER A 53 11.19 4.32 3.11
N SER A 54 10.00 4.14 2.52
CA SER A 54 8.76 4.79 2.98
C SER A 54 8.34 4.35 4.37
N SER A 55 8.42 3.05 4.69
CA SER A 55 8.07 2.53 6.03
C SER A 55 9.04 3.05 7.10
N ARG A 56 10.33 3.17 6.77
CA ARG A 56 11.32 3.76 7.70
C ARG A 56 11.05 5.23 7.97
N LEU A 57 10.72 6.00 6.93
CA LEU A 57 10.39 7.41 7.05
C LEU A 57 9.13 7.63 7.89
N LEU A 58 8.08 6.83 7.66
CA LEU A 58 6.85 6.89 8.45
C LEU A 58 7.12 6.61 9.93
N ASN A 59 7.89 5.57 10.24
CA ASN A 59 8.23 5.23 11.62
C ASN A 59 9.05 6.33 12.30
N GLU A 60 10.00 6.96 11.60
CA GLU A 60 10.77 8.07 12.18
C GLU A 60 9.90 9.32 12.39
N ASN A 61 9.00 9.63 11.44
CA ASN A 61 8.03 10.72 11.61
C ASN A 61 7.13 10.47 12.82
N GLU A 62 6.59 9.26 12.99
CA GLU A 62 5.81 8.91 14.18
C GLU A 62 6.61 9.06 15.47
N ARG A 63 7.89 8.67 15.45
CA ARG A 63 8.78 8.81 16.61
C ARG A 63 9.01 10.28 16.96
N ILE A 64 9.23 11.14 15.96
CA ILE A 64 9.41 12.58 16.15
C ILE A 64 8.12 13.21 16.70
N LEU A 65 6.97 12.89 16.12
CA LEU A 65 5.67 13.40 16.57
C LEU A 65 5.37 13.01 18.04
N LYS A 66 5.71 11.79 18.45
CA LYS A 66 5.59 11.37 19.86
C LYS A 66 6.47 12.21 20.78
N LYS A 67 7.70 12.54 20.37
CA LYS A 67 8.60 13.39 21.16
C LYS A 67 8.09 14.82 21.27
N ILE A 68 7.57 15.38 20.19
CA ILE A 68 6.96 16.73 20.19
C ILE A 68 5.81 16.77 21.18
N LYS A 69 4.89 15.80 21.08
CA LYS A 69 3.74 15.72 21.98
C LYS A 69 4.14 15.57 23.45
N ALA A 70 5.11 14.72 23.73
CA ALA A 70 5.63 14.56 25.09
C ALA A 70 6.28 15.86 25.63
N PHE A 71 6.96 16.62 24.78
CA PHE A 71 7.53 17.91 25.15
C PHE A 71 6.44 18.96 25.39
N GLU A 72 5.42 19.03 24.54
CA GLU A 72 4.28 19.93 24.71
C GLU A 72 3.52 19.62 26.00
N GLU A 73 3.24 18.35 26.28
CA GLU A 73 2.60 17.93 27.52
C GLU A 73 3.47 18.30 28.74
N ALA A 74 4.77 18.03 28.69
CA ALA A 74 5.70 18.36 29.79
C ALA A 74 5.86 19.86 30.02
N ASN A 75 5.67 20.70 29.00
CA ASN A 75 5.78 22.16 29.06
C ASN A 75 4.43 22.87 28.99
N SER A 76 3.32 22.14 29.10
CA SER A 76 2.02 22.74 29.29
C SER A 76 1.90 23.23 30.73
N PHE A 77 1.28 24.39 30.90
CA PHE A 77 1.01 25.01 32.20
C PHE A 77 -0.44 25.49 32.17
N LEU A 78 -1.18 25.21 33.24
CA LEU A 78 -2.57 25.64 33.36
C LEU A 78 -2.69 26.89 34.22
N THR A 79 -1.69 27.18 35.06
CA THR A 79 -1.70 28.30 36.00
C THR A 79 -0.36 29.04 36.03
N LEU A 80 -0.40 30.32 36.45
CA LEU A 80 0.81 31.14 36.62
C LEU A 80 1.70 30.63 37.77
N GLU A 81 1.11 29.98 38.77
CA GLU A 81 1.84 29.39 39.90
C GLU A 81 2.70 28.20 39.46
N GLU A 82 2.18 27.33 38.57
CA GLU A 82 2.93 26.22 37.98
C GLU A 82 4.15 26.70 37.16
N LEU A 83 4.01 27.84 36.47
CA LEU A 83 5.10 28.46 35.73
C LEU A 83 6.21 28.90 36.69
N GLN A 84 5.86 29.61 37.76
CA GLN A 84 6.81 30.12 38.75
C GLN A 84 7.55 28.97 39.45
N ILE A 85 6.84 27.89 39.84
CA ILE A 85 7.45 26.72 40.47
C ILE A 85 8.46 26.02 39.54
N LYS A 86 8.22 25.93 38.22
CA LYS A 86 9.21 25.34 37.30
C LYS A 86 10.41 26.26 37.10
N MET A 87 10.18 27.57 36.99
CA MET A 87 11.27 28.55 36.87
C MET A 87 12.18 28.53 38.11
N ASP A 88 11.62 28.42 39.30
CA ASP A 88 12.38 28.37 40.54
C ASP A 88 13.16 27.06 40.70
N ARG A 89 12.62 25.93 40.19
CA ARG A 89 13.28 24.62 40.18
C ARG A 89 14.43 24.54 39.18
N THR A 90 14.33 25.24 38.06
CA THR A 90 15.45 25.46 37.15
C THR A 90 16.28 26.61 37.71
N CYS A 91 16.96 26.40 38.83
CA CYS A 91 17.91 27.39 39.37
C CYS A 91 18.95 27.70 38.27
N LEU A 92 18.71 28.78 37.54
CA LEU A 92 19.74 29.40 36.73
C LEU A 92 20.83 29.84 37.72
N PRO A 93 22.10 29.44 37.52
CA PRO A 93 23.15 29.94 38.38
C PRO A 93 23.14 31.47 38.28
N SER A 94 22.77 32.14 39.36
CA SER A 94 22.89 33.59 39.46
C SER A 94 24.39 33.91 39.48
N GLY A 95 24.89 34.41 38.36
CA GLY A 95 26.14 35.16 38.34
C GLY A 95 25.98 36.49 39.06
#